data_AF-A7TGA7-F1
#
_entry.id   AF-A7TGA7-F1
#
_cell.length_a   1.000
_cell.length_b   1.000
_cell.length_c   1.000
_cell.angle_alpha   90.00
_cell.angle_beta   90.00
_cell.angle_gamma   90.00
#
_symmetry.space_group_name_H-M   'P 1'
#
loop_
_entity.id
_entity.type
_entity.pdbx_description
1 polymer ?
#
loop_
_entity_poly.entity_id
_entity_poly.type
_entity_poly.pdbx_seq_one_letter_code
_entity_poly.pdbx_strand_id
1 'polypeptide(L)'
;MDTNKSVIYSQFFSKLINDNNEMDDTMTSFLYYLFPRELFIRALSLLDSGDMFIYVLENGNISSSSMNLVPTVCDSDESRSPSSSGNSNNEASNESNTIDSNSIVEELYDIDTELQNRLIVKTHEKDSPPIYVDLKTWFCSCDEFNSYFNLELQKNQSIPIQDTLIRNIDDIQEFSEDKFAQIDAHSLSKQKYVCHEKLMCPHLLAYSILLASSTKTLRYFTLVNQTVLLIRISNMDEWLKLHINIVS
;
A
#
# COMPACT_ATOMS: atom_id res chain seq x y z
N MET A 1 18.03 -29.26 -16.99
CA MET A 1 17.10 -28.44 -17.82
C MET A 1 16.91 -27.16 -17.01
N ASP A 2 17.90 -26.29 -17.11
CA ASP A 2 18.13 -25.18 -16.19
C ASP A 2 17.69 -23.87 -16.82
N THR A 3 16.38 -23.64 -16.80
CA THR A 3 15.79 -22.31 -17.03
C THR A 3 14.51 -22.16 -16.21
N ASN A 4 14.56 -22.41 -14.90
CA ASN A 4 13.64 -21.71 -14.00
C ASN A 4 14.17 -20.29 -13.87
N LYS A 5 14.01 -19.49 -14.93
CA LYS A 5 14.06 -18.04 -14.80
C LYS A 5 12.94 -17.69 -13.83
N SER A 6 13.31 -17.45 -12.58
CA SER A 6 12.41 -17.03 -11.52
C SER A 6 11.60 -15.85 -12.04
N VAL A 7 10.28 -16.01 -12.10
CA VAL A 7 9.37 -14.95 -12.53
C VAL A 7 9.59 -13.75 -11.61
N ILE A 8 9.80 -12.57 -12.20
CA ILE A 8 9.93 -11.31 -11.44
C ILE A 8 8.55 -10.65 -11.42
N TYR A 9 7.76 -10.92 -10.38
CA TYR A 9 6.37 -10.48 -10.31
C TYR A 9 6.23 -8.96 -10.27
N SER A 10 7.13 -8.26 -9.57
CA SER A 10 7.18 -6.79 -9.54
C SER A 10 7.22 -6.17 -10.94
N GLN A 11 7.98 -6.77 -11.87
CA GLN A 11 8.07 -6.29 -13.25
C GLN A 11 6.81 -6.57 -14.08
N PHE A 12 6.03 -7.60 -13.73
CA PHE A 12 4.74 -7.84 -14.39
C PHE A 12 3.67 -6.90 -13.86
N PHE A 13 3.63 -6.66 -12.55
CA PHE A 13 2.71 -5.69 -11.97
C PHE A 13 2.98 -4.26 -12.46
N SER A 14 4.24 -3.88 -12.71
CA SER A 14 4.55 -2.55 -13.26
C SER A 14 4.09 -2.35 -14.71
N LYS A 15 3.87 -3.44 -15.44
CA LYS A 15 3.32 -3.44 -16.81
C LYS A 15 1.81 -3.56 -16.86
N LEU A 16 1.14 -3.68 -15.70
CA LEU A 16 -0.32 -3.74 -15.65
C LEU A 16 -0.95 -2.45 -16.17
N ILE A 17 -0.29 -1.30 -15.95
CA ILE A 17 -0.71 -0.01 -16.50
C ILE A 17 0.22 0.34 -17.67
N ASN A 18 -0.36 0.60 -18.83
CA ASN A 18 0.38 0.98 -20.04
C ASN A 18 0.82 2.46 -19.97
N ASP A 19 1.42 2.98 -21.04
CA ASP A 19 1.91 4.37 -21.08
C ASP A 19 0.78 5.40 -21.33
N ASN A 20 -0.41 4.92 -21.71
CA ASN A 20 -1.62 5.73 -21.87
C ASN A 20 -2.43 5.85 -20.57
N ASN A 21 -1.92 5.34 -19.44
CA ASN A 21 -2.66 5.20 -18.18
C ASN A 21 -3.94 4.37 -18.33
N GLU A 22 -3.88 3.29 -19.08
CA GLU A 22 -4.95 2.29 -19.20
C GLU A 22 -4.44 0.93 -18.72
N MET A 23 -5.35 0.09 -18.24
CA MET A 23 -5.02 -1.28 -17.85
C MET A 23 -4.71 -2.13 -19.09
N ASP A 24 -3.58 -2.81 -19.08
CA ASP A 24 -3.14 -3.66 -20.18
C ASP A 24 -3.86 -5.03 -20.14
N ASP A 25 -4.76 -5.26 -21.09
CA ASP A 25 -5.55 -6.51 -21.17
C ASP A 25 -4.69 -7.76 -21.34
N THR A 26 -3.54 -7.65 -22.02
CA THR A 26 -2.64 -8.78 -22.26
C THR A 26 -1.94 -9.17 -20.96
N MET A 27 -1.42 -8.20 -20.22
CA MET A 27 -0.78 -8.40 -18.93
C MET A 27 -1.80 -8.88 -17.89
N THR A 28 -3.02 -8.32 -17.91
CA THR A 28 -4.14 -8.77 -17.06
C THR A 28 -4.47 -10.24 -17.32
N SER A 29 -4.60 -10.63 -18.59
CA SER A 29 -4.85 -12.03 -18.97
C SER A 29 -3.71 -12.95 -18.54
N PHE A 30 -2.46 -12.50 -18.65
CA PHE A 30 -1.30 -13.28 -18.25
C PHE A 30 -1.25 -13.48 -16.72
N LEU A 31 -1.44 -12.41 -15.95
CA LEU A 31 -1.45 -12.45 -14.48
C LEU A 31 -2.61 -13.30 -13.94
N TYR A 32 -3.75 -13.33 -14.63
CA TYR A 32 -4.86 -14.21 -14.27
C TYR A 32 -4.46 -15.69 -14.21
N TYR A 33 -3.67 -16.17 -15.17
CA TYR A 33 -3.21 -17.56 -15.19
C TYR A 33 -2.04 -17.85 -14.23
N LEU A 34 -1.34 -16.83 -13.75
CA LEU A 34 -0.22 -16.99 -12.83
C LEU A 34 -0.63 -17.23 -11.37
N PHE A 35 -1.82 -16.76 -10.97
CA PHE A 35 -2.27 -16.86 -9.58
C PHE A 35 -3.43 -17.86 -9.42
N PRO A 36 -3.32 -18.84 -8.52
CA PRO A 36 -4.38 -19.83 -8.32
C PRO A 36 -5.59 -19.24 -7.61
N ARG A 37 -6.69 -19.99 -7.56
CA ARG A 37 -7.91 -19.67 -6.77
C ARG A 37 -8.53 -18.30 -7.09
N GLU A 38 -8.43 -17.89 -8.36
CA GLU A 38 -8.94 -16.60 -8.84
C GLU A 38 -8.36 -15.39 -8.07
N LEU A 39 -7.21 -15.56 -7.41
CA LEU A 39 -6.62 -14.55 -6.53
C LEU A 39 -6.41 -13.23 -7.26
N PHE A 40 -5.99 -13.28 -8.52
CA PHE A 40 -5.77 -12.08 -9.32
C PHE A 40 -7.07 -11.31 -9.60
N ILE A 41 -8.16 -11.98 -10.01
CA ILE A 41 -9.46 -11.31 -10.23
C ILE A 41 -9.99 -10.73 -8.92
N ARG A 42 -9.87 -11.47 -7.82
CA ARG A 42 -10.29 -10.99 -6.50
C ARG A 42 -9.48 -9.78 -6.04
N ALA A 43 -8.18 -9.77 -6.31
CA ALA A 43 -7.32 -8.62 -6.04
C ALA A 43 -7.67 -7.41 -6.91
N LEU A 44 -7.91 -7.59 -8.21
CA LEU A 44 -8.37 -6.51 -9.09
C LEU A 44 -9.74 -5.97 -8.67
N SER A 45 -10.67 -6.84 -8.29
CA SER A 45 -11.98 -6.43 -7.80
C SER A 45 -11.88 -5.57 -6.55
N LEU A 46 -10.91 -5.85 -5.65
CA LEU A 46 -10.61 -5.00 -4.49
C LEU A 46 -10.01 -3.66 -4.91
N LEU A 47 -9.11 -3.65 -5.89
CA LEU A 47 -8.50 -2.41 -6.40
C LEU A 47 -9.54 -1.48 -7.02
N ASP A 48 -10.62 -2.02 -7.59
CA ASP A 48 -11.71 -1.26 -8.21
C ASP A 48 -12.89 -0.98 -7.26
N SER A 49 -12.92 -1.55 -6.04
CA SER A 49 -14.10 -1.48 -5.18
C SER A 49 -14.30 -0.14 -4.47
N GLY A 50 -13.25 0.66 -4.32
CA GLY A 50 -13.29 1.87 -3.49
C GLY A 50 -13.07 1.63 -1.99
N ASP A 51 -12.72 0.40 -1.59
CA ASP A 51 -12.58 0.02 -0.16
C ASP A 51 -11.14 -0.08 0.33
N MET A 52 -10.15 0.20 -0.52
CA MET A 52 -8.73 0.15 -0.16
C MET A 52 -8.23 1.53 0.26
N PHE A 53 -7.57 1.57 1.42
CA PHE A 53 -7.04 2.78 2.04
C PHE A 53 -5.57 2.63 2.40
N ILE A 54 -4.77 3.60 1.98
CA ILE A 54 -3.37 3.75 2.38
C ILE A 54 -3.30 4.98 3.27
N TYR A 55 -3.15 4.76 4.58
CA TYR A 55 -2.94 5.83 5.53
C TYR A 55 -1.44 6.06 5.73
N VAL A 56 -1.01 7.31 5.71
CA VAL A 56 0.38 7.72 5.90
C VAL A 56 0.45 8.70 7.06
N LEU A 57 1.26 8.41 8.08
CA LEU A 57 1.49 9.33 9.19
C LEU A 57 2.45 10.43 8.74
N GLU A 58 2.05 11.69 8.91
CA GLU A 58 2.93 12.82 8.70
C GLU A 58 3.92 12.92 9.87
N ASN A 59 5.16 12.48 9.63
CA ASN A 59 6.24 12.77 10.55
C ASN A 59 6.51 14.27 10.48
N GLY A 60 6.34 14.98 11.60
CA GLY A 60 6.48 16.44 11.70
C GLY A 60 7.84 17.04 11.29
N ASN A 61 8.72 16.28 10.67
CA ASN A 61 9.87 16.77 9.93
C ASN A 61 9.42 17.24 8.53
N ILE A 62 8.59 18.27 8.49
CA ILE A 62 8.58 19.19 7.35
C ILE A 62 9.98 19.77 7.33
N SER A 63 10.77 19.33 6.37
CA SER A 63 11.98 20.01 5.95
C SER A 63 11.66 21.50 5.86
N SER A 64 12.34 22.26 6.72
CA SER A 64 12.22 23.70 6.89
C SER A 64 12.31 24.44 5.56
N SER A 65 11.16 24.65 4.91
CA SER A 65 10.94 25.51 3.76
C SER A 65 9.44 25.71 3.63
N SER A 66 8.97 26.88 4.11
CA SER A 66 7.60 27.41 4.00
C SER A 66 6.64 27.11 5.17
N MET A 67 7.02 27.53 6.38
CA MET A 67 6.01 27.89 7.40
C MET A 67 5.31 29.19 6.98
N ASN A 68 4.11 29.09 6.43
CA ASN A 68 3.14 30.17 6.52
C ASN A 68 2.30 29.95 7.79
N LEU A 69 2.80 30.49 8.90
CA LEU A 69 2.03 30.65 10.12
C LEU A 69 0.90 31.65 9.86
N VAL A 70 -0.34 31.17 9.77
CA VAL A 70 -1.51 32.01 9.99
C VAL A 70 -1.66 32.17 11.51
N PRO A 71 -1.56 33.39 12.08
CA PRO A 71 -1.71 33.58 13.51
C PRO A 71 -3.16 33.39 13.92
N THR A 72 -3.39 32.55 14.93
CA THR A 72 -4.62 32.54 15.73
C THR A 72 -4.74 33.89 16.44
N VAL A 73 -5.69 34.73 16.01
CA VAL A 73 -5.98 36.01 16.66
C VAL A 73 -6.98 35.76 17.80
N CYS A 74 -6.56 36.10 19.01
CA CYS A 74 -7.41 36.30 20.19
C CYS A 74 -7.73 37.80 20.36
N ASP A 75 -8.92 38.04 20.91
CA ASP A 75 -9.74 39.28 20.98
C ASP A 75 -9.05 40.63 21.23
N SER A 76 -9.61 41.69 20.61
CA SER A 76 -9.92 42.99 21.23
C SER A 76 -10.87 43.84 20.35
N ASP A 77 -11.84 44.48 21.00
CA ASP A 77 -12.93 45.32 20.49
C ASP A 77 -12.52 46.52 19.59
N GLU A 78 -13.27 46.77 18.51
CA GLU A 78 -13.99 48.04 18.21
C GLU A 78 -14.55 48.10 16.76
N SER A 79 -15.89 48.20 16.67
CA SER A 79 -16.67 49.07 15.77
C SER A 79 -16.50 49.07 14.22
N ARG A 80 -17.64 48.73 13.55
CA ARG A 80 -18.25 49.36 12.34
C ARG A 80 -18.11 48.62 10.98
N SER A 81 -19.25 48.09 10.51
CA SER A 81 -19.53 47.53 9.16
C SER A 81 -19.85 48.64 8.11
N PRO A 82 -20.28 48.34 6.85
CA PRO A 82 -19.88 47.32 5.86
C PRO A 82 -19.72 47.91 4.42
N SER A 83 -19.14 47.18 3.44
CA SER A 83 -19.68 46.98 2.06
C SER A 83 -18.71 46.33 1.05
N SER A 84 -19.21 45.27 0.41
CA SER A 84 -19.02 44.77 -0.98
C SER A 84 -17.75 45.10 -1.77
N SER A 85 -17.04 44.05 -2.22
CA SER A 85 -16.62 43.84 -3.63
C SER A 85 -16.15 42.40 -3.81
N GLY A 86 -16.63 41.75 -4.87
CA GLY A 86 -16.46 40.32 -5.14
C GLY A 86 -15.03 39.91 -5.45
N ASN A 87 -14.71 38.66 -5.12
CA ASN A 87 -13.52 37.99 -5.60
C ASN A 87 -13.85 36.52 -5.87
N SER A 88 -13.88 36.16 -7.16
CA SER A 88 -13.96 34.78 -7.63
C SER A 88 -12.53 34.32 -7.94
N ASN A 89 -11.82 33.81 -6.93
CA ASN A 89 -10.54 33.13 -7.09
C ASN A 89 -10.66 31.74 -6.43
N ASN A 90 -11.17 30.75 -7.16
CA ASN A 90 -11.30 29.36 -6.71
C ASN A 90 -10.67 28.37 -7.71
N GLU A 91 -9.44 28.64 -8.17
CA GLU A 91 -8.68 27.68 -9.01
C GLU A 91 -7.34 27.23 -8.37
N ALA A 92 -6.89 27.84 -7.28
CA ALA A 92 -5.59 27.52 -6.66
C ALA A 92 -5.62 26.30 -5.70
N SER A 93 -6.79 25.82 -5.29
CA SER A 93 -6.92 24.75 -4.28
C SER A 93 -6.78 23.33 -4.82
N ASN A 94 -6.88 23.12 -6.14
CA ASN A 94 -6.73 21.79 -6.74
C ASN A 94 -5.27 21.44 -7.09
N GLU A 95 -4.43 22.42 -7.41
CA GLU A 95 -2.99 22.15 -7.68
C GLU A 95 -2.23 21.77 -6.40
N SER A 96 -2.54 22.38 -5.25
CA SER A 96 -1.82 22.07 -4.00
C SER A 96 -2.06 20.63 -3.53
N ASN A 97 -3.29 20.13 -3.62
CA ASN A 97 -3.63 18.77 -3.18
C ASN A 97 -3.02 17.70 -4.10
N THR A 98 -2.90 17.97 -5.40
CA THR A 98 -2.31 17.02 -6.35
C THR A 98 -0.79 16.94 -6.24
N ILE A 99 -0.12 18.06 -5.89
CA ILE A 99 1.33 18.07 -5.63
C ILE A 99 1.66 17.25 -4.37
N ASP A 100 0.90 17.41 -3.29
CA ASP A 100 1.08 16.66 -2.04
C ASP A 100 0.84 15.15 -2.24
N SER A 101 -0.23 14.75 -2.93
CA SER A 101 -0.45 13.33 -3.21
C SER A 101 0.62 12.71 -4.12
N ASN A 102 1.17 13.49 -5.06
CA ASN A 102 2.28 13.02 -5.89
C ASN A 102 3.57 12.82 -5.10
N SER A 103 3.88 13.68 -4.10
CA SER A 103 5.06 13.49 -3.26
C SER A 103 4.92 12.28 -2.36
N ILE A 104 3.73 12.04 -1.77
CA ILE A 104 3.48 10.86 -0.92
C ILE A 104 3.66 9.56 -1.70
N VAL A 105 3.25 9.52 -2.98
CA VAL A 105 3.48 8.34 -3.84
C VAL A 105 4.97 8.04 -4.02
N GLU A 106 5.80 9.05 -4.22
CA GLU A 106 7.25 8.86 -4.33
C GLU A 106 7.85 8.43 -2.98
N GLU A 107 7.44 9.07 -1.87
CA GLU A 107 7.87 8.71 -0.51
C GLU A 107 7.53 7.26 -0.14
N LEU A 108 6.40 6.72 -0.62
CA LEU A 108 6.01 5.31 -0.39
C LEU A 108 6.93 4.29 -1.10
N TYR A 109 7.61 4.70 -2.17
CA TYR A 109 8.52 3.85 -2.94
C TYR A 109 10.01 4.08 -2.60
N ASP A 110 10.31 5.18 -1.92
CA ASP A 110 11.67 5.51 -1.50
C ASP A 110 12.09 4.64 -0.31
N ILE A 111 13.20 3.92 -0.50
CA ILE A 111 13.75 2.99 0.49
C ILE A 111 14.39 3.75 1.65
N ASP A 112 14.87 4.97 1.40
CA ASP A 112 15.56 5.79 2.39
C ASP A 112 14.59 6.53 3.32
N THR A 113 13.30 6.57 2.98
CA THR A 113 12.27 7.24 3.76
C THR A 113 11.58 6.25 4.70
N GLU A 114 11.79 6.40 6.02
CA GLU A 114 11.06 5.63 7.06
C GLU A 114 9.61 6.14 7.21
N LEU A 115 8.81 5.96 6.17
CA LEU A 115 7.41 6.34 6.17
C LEU A 115 6.58 5.33 6.97
N GLN A 116 5.86 5.81 7.98
CA GLN A 116 4.87 5.01 8.68
C GLN A 116 3.57 5.01 7.89
N ASN A 117 3.23 3.86 7.33
CA ASN A 117 1.98 3.66 6.61
C ASN A 117 1.16 2.52 7.21
N ARG A 118 -0.13 2.52 6.88
CA ARG A 118 -1.08 1.51 7.32
C ARG A 118 -2.07 1.22 6.21
N LEU A 119 -2.08 -0.05 5.79
CA LEU A 119 -2.88 -0.54 4.68
C LEU A 119 -4.16 -1.18 5.23
N ILE A 120 -5.31 -0.61 4.88
CA ILE A 120 -6.61 -1.00 5.44
C ILE A 120 -7.59 -1.29 4.31
N VAL A 121 -8.33 -2.38 4.41
CA VAL A 121 -9.49 -2.65 3.55
C VAL A 121 -10.74 -2.55 4.39
N LYS A 122 -11.67 -1.69 3.97
CA LYS A 122 -12.97 -1.55 4.59
C LYS A 122 -13.82 -2.78 4.26
N THR A 123 -14.49 -3.31 5.26
CA THR A 123 -15.42 -4.43 5.12
C THR A 123 -16.86 -3.91 5.00
N HIS A 124 -17.71 -4.63 4.26
CA HIS A 124 -19.12 -4.27 4.08
C HIS A 124 -20.05 -4.88 5.12
N GLU A 125 -19.61 -5.94 5.81
CA GLU A 125 -20.42 -6.58 6.84
C GLU A 125 -20.52 -5.67 8.05
N LYS A 126 -21.76 -5.40 8.46
CA LYS A 126 -22.05 -4.56 9.62
C LYS A 126 -21.37 -5.20 10.84
N ASP A 127 -20.58 -4.41 11.55
CA ASP A 127 -19.82 -4.81 12.74
C ASP A 127 -18.60 -5.71 12.49
N SER A 128 -18.24 -5.99 11.23
CA SER A 128 -16.97 -6.65 10.93
C SER A 128 -15.79 -5.69 11.08
N PRO A 129 -14.66 -6.12 11.68
CA PRO A 129 -13.48 -5.27 11.80
C PRO A 129 -12.85 -5.02 10.42
N PRO A 130 -12.18 -3.87 10.22
CA PRO A 130 -11.44 -3.62 8.99
C PRO A 130 -10.28 -4.61 8.84
N ILE A 131 -9.92 -4.91 7.59
CA ILE A 131 -8.80 -5.81 7.29
C ILE A 131 -7.52 -5.00 7.26
N TYR A 132 -6.56 -5.37 8.11
CA TYR A 132 -5.23 -4.80 8.15
C TYR A 132 -4.25 -5.64 7.34
N VAL A 133 -3.41 -4.97 6.56
CA VAL A 133 -2.37 -5.60 5.74
C VAL A 133 -1.01 -4.97 6.07
N ASP A 134 0.00 -5.83 6.22
CA ASP A 134 1.39 -5.43 6.37
C ASP A 134 2.25 -6.19 5.35
N LEU A 135 2.72 -5.48 4.32
CA LEU A 135 3.60 -6.07 3.32
C LEU A 135 5.02 -6.29 3.85
N LYS A 136 5.50 -5.47 4.80
CA LYS A 136 6.88 -5.56 5.33
C LYS A 136 7.11 -6.87 6.08
N THR A 137 6.06 -7.37 6.74
CA THR A 137 6.08 -8.66 7.44
C THR A 137 5.26 -9.75 6.75
N TRP A 138 4.67 -9.44 5.58
CA TRP A 138 3.77 -10.31 4.83
C TRP A 138 2.61 -10.89 5.67
N PHE A 139 1.86 -10.00 6.31
CA PHE A 139 0.74 -10.33 7.19
C PHE A 139 -0.56 -9.71 6.69
N CYS A 140 -1.67 -10.41 6.90
CA CYS A 140 -3.01 -9.88 6.67
C CYS A 140 -3.98 -10.43 7.71
N SER A 141 -4.83 -9.57 8.28
CA SER A 141 -5.78 -9.97 9.33
C SER A 141 -7.01 -10.73 8.80
N CYS A 142 -7.18 -10.86 7.48
CA CYS A 142 -8.34 -11.55 6.91
C CYS A 142 -8.36 -13.06 7.23
N ASP A 143 -9.56 -13.63 7.28
CA ASP A 143 -9.77 -15.05 7.61
C ASP A 143 -9.09 -16.01 6.64
N GLU A 144 -9.00 -15.67 5.36
CA GLU A 144 -8.35 -16.50 4.35
C GLU A 144 -6.85 -16.66 4.63
N PHE A 145 -6.17 -15.56 4.97
CA PHE A 145 -4.75 -15.60 5.35
C PHE A 145 -4.58 -16.46 6.61
N ASN A 146 -5.38 -16.21 7.65
CA ASN A 146 -5.33 -16.95 8.91
C ASN A 146 -5.60 -18.44 8.69
N SER A 147 -6.54 -18.80 7.82
CA SER A 147 -6.86 -20.18 7.48
C SER A 147 -5.68 -20.88 6.81
N TYR A 148 -5.03 -20.26 5.81
CA TYR A 148 -3.85 -20.83 5.17
C TYR A 148 -2.65 -20.91 6.11
N PHE A 149 -2.44 -19.89 6.94
CA PHE A 149 -1.39 -19.89 7.95
C PHE A 149 -1.56 -21.05 8.94
N ASN A 150 -2.78 -21.24 9.45
CA ASN A 150 -3.10 -22.33 10.36
C ASN A 150 -2.95 -23.71 9.69
N LEU A 151 -3.32 -23.85 8.41
CA LEU A 151 -3.11 -25.09 7.66
C LEU A 151 -1.63 -25.44 7.54
N GLU A 152 -0.77 -24.47 7.23
CA GLU A 152 0.68 -24.71 7.13
C GLU A 152 1.31 -25.01 8.50
N LEU A 153 0.83 -24.37 9.57
CA LEU A 153 1.22 -24.67 10.94
C LEU A 153 0.88 -26.11 11.35
N GLN A 154 -0.29 -26.62 10.90
CA GLN A 154 -0.73 -27.98 11.20
C GLN A 154 -0.02 -29.06 10.37
N LYS A 155 0.32 -28.78 9.10
CA LYS A 155 0.99 -29.74 8.22
C LYS A 155 2.42 -30.05 8.63
N ASN A 156 3.15 -29.04 9.09
CA ASN A 156 4.61 -29.12 9.26
C ASN A 156 5.02 -28.96 10.73
N GLN A 157 4.35 -29.65 11.66
CA GLN A 157 4.62 -29.52 13.11
C GLN A 157 6.06 -29.85 13.51
N SER A 158 6.79 -30.61 12.69
CA SER A 158 8.19 -31.02 12.97
C SER A 158 9.24 -30.04 12.43
N ILE A 159 8.86 -29.07 11.61
CA ILE A 159 9.78 -28.13 10.96
C ILE A 159 9.46 -26.72 11.45
N PRO A 160 10.46 -25.89 11.78
CA PRO A 160 10.22 -24.49 12.10
C PRO A 160 9.38 -23.82 11.00
N ILE A 161 8.36 -23.05 11.39
CA ILE A 161 7.45 -22.41 10.43
C ILE A 161 8.20 -21.49 9.46
N GLN A 162 9.28 -20.87 9.92
CA GLN A 162 10.16 -20.05 9.09
C GLN A 162 10.76 -20.85 7.92
N ASP A 163 11.26 -22.06 8.16
CA ASP A 163 11.85 -22.89 7.11
C ASP A 163 10.81 -23.41 6.11
N THR A 164 9.53 -23.40 6.51
CA THR A 164 8.41 -23.79 5.66
C THR A 164 7.92 -22.65 4.78
N LEU A 165 7.83 -21.44 5.33
CA LEU A 165 7.19 -20.29 4.71
C LEU A 165 8.17 -19.28 4.12
N ILE A 166 9.44 -19.30 4.50
CA ILE A 166 10.45 -18.33 4.07
C ILE A 166 11.53 -19.01 3.24
N ARG A 167 11.71 -18.52 2.01
CA ARG A 167 12.87 -18.83 1.19
C ARG A 167 13.99 -17.84 1.53
N ASN A 168 15.10 -18.37 2.05
CA ASN A 168 16.31 -17.59 2.27
C ASN A 168 17.25 -17.77 1.07
N ILE A 169 17.82 -16.67 0.59
CA ILE A 169 18.86 -16.65 -0.45
C ILE A 169 20.10 -16.02 0.19
N ASP A 170 21.19 -16.76 0.25
CA ASP A 170 22.47 -16.33 0.81
C ASP A 170 23.59 -16.25 -0.25
N ASP A 171 23.36 -16.77 -1.46
CA ASP A 171 24.22 -16.52 -2.61
C ASP A 171 23.84 -15.17 -3.29
N ILE A 172 24.79 -14.23 -3.26
CA ILE A 172 24.65 -12.90 -3.88
C ILE A 172 24.40 -13.01 -5.39
N GLN A 173 24.89 -14.06 -6.05
CA GLN A 173 24.68 -14.27 -7.48
C GLN A 173 23.23 -14.67 -7.82
N GLU A 174 22.48 -15.16 -6.83
CA GLU A 174 21.07 -15.53 -6.96
C GLU A 174 20.12 -14.43 -6.47
N PHE A 175 20.64 -13.27 -6.08
CA PHE A 175 19.80 -12.16 -5.62
C PHE A 175 18.86 -11.71 -6.73
N SER A 176 17.61 -11.50 -6.35
CA SER A 176 16.54 -11.06 -7.23
C SER A 176 16.25 -9.56 -7.01
N GLU A 177 15.86 -8.89 -8.09
CA GLU A 177 15.30 -7.53 -8.06
C GLU A 177 13.80 -7.54 -7.77
N ASP A 178 13.17 -8.72 -7.64
CA ASP A 178 11.76 -8.85 -7.33
C ASP A 178 11.48 -8.33 -5.91
N LYS A 179 10.51 -7.44 -5.78
CA LYS A 179 10.05 -6.89 -4.49
C LYS A 179 8.81 -7.63 -3.99
N PHE A 180 8.16 -8.41 -4.84
CA PHE A 180 6.98 -9.18 -4.46
C PHE A 180 7.31 -10.24 -3.42
N ALA A 181 6.52 -10.29 -2.35
CA ALA A 181 6.72 -11.19 -1.20
C ALA A 181 8.10 -11.09 -0.51
N GLN A 182 8.86 -10.03 -0.80
CA GLN A 182 10.15 -9.79 -0.15
C GLN A 182 9.93 -9.24 1.26
N ILE A 183 10.71 -9.73 2.23
CA ILE A 183 10.72 -9.23 3.60
C ILE A 183 12.16 -8.90 4.02
N ASP A 184 12.33 -8.01 5.00
CA ASP A 184 13.66 -7.62 5.45
C ASP A 184 14.42 -8.81 6.07
N ALA A 185 15.62 -9.06 5.55
CA ALA A 185 16.51 -10.08 6.08
C ALA A 185 17.26 -9.62 7.34
N HIS A 186 17.27 -8.32 7.62
CA HIS A 186 18.14 -7.60 8.55
C HIS A 186 19.62 -7.92 8.32
N SER A 187 19.98 -8.08 7.04
CA SER A 187 21.30 -8.49 6.59
C SER A 187 21.49 -8.15 5.12
N LEU A 188 22.56 -7.41 4.79
CA LEU A 188 22.90 -7.07 3.40
C LEU A 188 23.37 -8.28 2.56
N SER A 189 23.80 -9.35 3.23
CA SER A 189 24.28 -10.58 2.57
C SER A 189 23.19 -11.64 2.40
N LYS A 190 21.91 -11.30 2.62
CA LYS A 190 20.80 -12.24 2.50
C LYS A 190 19.58 -11.55 1.90
N GLN A 191 18.80 -12.30 1.13
CA GLN A 191 17.43 -11.95 0.77
C GLN A 191 16.46 -12.96 1.35
N LYS A 192 15.27 -12.48 1.74
CA LYS A 192 14.17 -13.32 2.24
C LYS A 192 12.91 -13.05 1.44
N TYR A 193 12.28 -14.14 1.03
CA TYR A 193 10.99 -14.12 0.34
C TYR A 193 10.03 -15.04 1.07
N VAL A 194 8.78 -14.61 1.24
CA VAL A 194 7.72 -15.50 1.66
C VAL A 194 7.33 -16.39 0.48
N CYS A 195 7.11 -17.68 0.73
CA CYS A 195 6.52 -18.62 -0.22
C CYS A 195 5.04 -18.28 -0.43
N HIS A 196 4.77 -17.29 -1.28
CA HIS A 196 3.43 -16.78 -1.60
C HIS A 196 2.50 -17.84 -2.17
N GLU A 197 3.03 -18.92 -2.75
CA GLU A 197 2.22 -20.06 -3.20
C GLU A 197 1.52 -20.78 -2.03
N LYS A 198 2.12 -20.74 -0.84
CA LYS A 198 1.55 -21.32 0.38
C LYS A 198 0.69 -20.32 1.15
N LEU A 199 1.13 -19.07 1.21
CA LEU A 199 0.52 -18.06 2.07
C LEU A 199 0.30 -16.74 1.32
N MET A 200 -0.91 -16.59 0.77
CA MET A 200 -1.34 -15.38 0.07
C MET A 200 -2.87 -15.29 0.08
N CYS A 201 -3.38 -14.07 0.26
CA CYS A 201 -4.79 -13.72 0.13
C CYS A 201 -4.94 -12.57 -0.89
N PRO A 202 -6.16 -12.24 -1.33
CA PRO A 202 -6.39 -11.16 -2.28
C PRO A 202 -5.89 -9.80 -1.80
N HIS A 203 -5.97 -9.50 -0.50
CA HIS A 203 -5.55 -8.20 0.04
C HIS A 203 -4.03 -8.02 -0.04
N LEU A 204 -3.25 -9.05 0.30
CA LEU A 204 -1.79 -9.05 0.13
C LEU A 204 -1.42 -8.86 -1.34
N LEU A 205 -2.11 -9.57 -2.25
CA LEU A 205 -1.86 -9.44 -3.67
C LEU A 205 -2.23 -8.05 -4.20
N ALA A 206 -3.39 -7.50 -3.82
CA ALA A 206 -3.85 -6.18 -4.23
C ALA A 206 -2.86 -5.09 -3.78
N TYR A 207 -2.47 -5.09 -2.50
CA TYR A 207 -1.47 -4.13 -2.02
C TYR A 207 -0.09 -4.37 -2.62
N SER A 208 0.29 -5.62 -2.93
CA SER A 208 1.52 -5.91 -3.65
C SER A 208 1.50 -5.35 -5.08
N ILE A 209 0.37 -5.46 -5.78
CA ILE A 209 0.19 -4.82 -7.09
C ILE A 209 0.36 -3.31 -6.97
N LEU A 210 -0.07 -2.69 -5.88
CA LEU A 210 0.05 -1.25 -5.65
C LEU A 210 1.43 -0.78 -5.23
N LEU A 211 2.16 -1.53 -4.40
CA LEU A 211 3.36 -1.05 -3.69
C LEU A 211 4.64 -1.84 -4.03
N ALA A 212 4.51 -3.06 -4.55
CA ALA A 212 5.63 -3.86 -5.03
C ALA A 212 5.79 -3.81 -6.56
N SER A 213 5.17 -2.83 -7.23
CA SER A 213 5.18 -2.68 -8.69
C SER A 213 5.98 -1.44 -9.15
N SER A 214 5.31 -0.32 -9.44
CA SER A 214 5.87 0.95 -9.86
C SER A 214 5.00 2.12 -9.39
N THR A 215 5.60 3.29 -9.24
CA THR A 215 4.86 4.53 -8.91
C THR A 215 3.76 4.82 -9.92
N LYS A 216 3.95 4.47 -11.20
CA LYS A 216 2.92 4.57 -12.25
C LYS A 216 1.64 3.80 -11.88
N THR A 217 1.80 2.55 -11.44
CA THR A 217 0.68 1.70 -11.01
C THR A 217 -0.02 2.30 -9.79
N LEU A 218 0.73 2.76 -8.78
CA LEU A 218 0.14 3.39 -7.60
C LEU A 218 -0.62 4.68 -7.96
N ARG A 219 -0.02 5.56 -8.78
CA ARG A 219 -0.66 6.80 -9.26
C ARG A 219 -1.94 6.54 -10.03
N TYR A 220 -1.97 5.49 -10.84
CA TYR A 220 -3.18 5.14 -11.59
C TYR A 220 -4.36 4.90 -10.64
N PHE A 221 -4.21 4.00 -9.66
CA PHE A 221 -5.30 3.66 -8.75
C PHE A 221 -5.63 4.75 -7.72
N THR A 222 -4.67 5.60 -7.36
CA THR A 222 -4.87 6.63 -6.32
C THR A 222 -5.25 8.01 -6.86
N LEU A 223 -4.76 8.40 -8.05
CA LEU A 223 -4.93 9.76 -8.58
C LEU A 223 -5.77 9.80 -9.86
N VAL A 224 -5.59 8.81 -10.76
CA VAL A 224 -6.28 8.78 -12.06
C VAL A 224 -7.66 8.16 -11.94
N ASN A 225 -7.74 6.89 -11.51
CA ASN A 225 -9.00 6.17 -11.34
C ASN A 225 -9.63 6.44 -9.95
N GLN A 226 -8.80 6.80 -8.96
CA GLN A 226 -9.21 7.15 -7.59
C GLN A 226 -10.06 6.08 -6.89
N THR A 227 -9.80 4.80 -7.19
CA THR A 227 -10.46 3.65 -6.54
C THR A 227 -9.73 3.21 -5.27
N VAL A 228 -8.49 3.68 -5.05
CA VAL A 228 -7.73 3.48 -3.82
C VAL A 228 -7.48 4.84 -3.16
N LEU A 229 -7.84 4.99 -1.89
CA LEU A 229 -7.72 6.26 -1.18
C LEU A 229 -6.37 6.35 -0.45
N LEU A 230 -5.57 7.36 -0.83
CA LEU A 230 -4.32 7.71 -0.16
C LEU A 230 -4.57 8.90 0.78
N ILE A 231 -4.40 8.70 2.09
CA ILE A 231 -4.77 9.68 3.11
C ILE A 231 -3.58 9.96 4.03
N ARG A 232 -3.17 11.22 4.10
CA ARG A 232 -2.19 11.71 5.07
C ARG A 232 -2.88 11.98 6.40
N ILE A 233 -2.31 11.49 7.51
CA ILE A 233 -2.80 11.73 8.87
C ILE A 233 -1.76 12.57 9.59
N SER A 234 -2.15 13.78 9.99
CA SER A 234 -1.32 14.71 10.77
C SER A 234 -1.58 14.64 12.27
N ASN A 235 -2.65 13.97 12.70
CA ASN A 235 -3.05 13.86 14.10
C ASN A 235 -2.89 12.43 14.64
N MET A 236 -2.10 12.26 15.70
CA MET A 236 -1.89 10.97 16.37
C MET A 236 -3.18 10.35 16.93
N ASP A 237 -4.16 11.13 17.38
CA ASP A 237 -5.43 10.59 17.84
C ASP A 237 -6.23 9.95 16.71
N GLU A 238 -6.17 10.53 15.50
CA GLU A 238 -6.78 9.94 14.30
C GLU A 238 -6.03 8.68 13.88
N TRP A 239 -4.69 8.70 13.94
CA TRP A 239 -3.87 7.53 13.69
C TRP A 239 -4.23 6.38 14.64
N LEU A 240 -4.35 6.65 15.95
CA LEU A 240 -4.72 5.64 16.94
C LEU A 240 -6.15 5.12 16.75
N LYS A 241 -7.11 5.97 16.35
CA LYS A 241 -8.49 5.54 16.07
C LYS A 241 -8.59 4.47 14.98
N LEU A 242 -7.68 4.47 14.01
CA LEU A 242 -7.63 3.42 12.98
C LEU A 242 -7.36 2.02 13.56
N HIS A 243 -6.82 1.94 14.79
CA HIS A 243 -6.41 0.68 15.41
C HIS A 243 -7.45 0.11 16.38
N ILE A 244 -8.38 0.94 16.88
CA ILE A 244 -9.28 0.59 17.98
C ILE A 244 -10.17 -0.61 17.63
N ASN A 245 -10.56 -0.76 16.37
CA ASN A 245 -11.46 -1.83 15.93
C ASN A 245 -10.75 -2.99 15.23
N ILE A 246 -9.41 -3.01 15.17
CA ILE A 246 -8.68 -4.11 14.51
C ILE A 246 -8.59 -5.34 15.43
N VAL A 247 -8.53 -5.12 16.75
CA VAL A 247 -8.47 -6.18 17.75
C VAL A 247 -9.75 -6.12 18.57
N SER A 248 -10.71 -6.98 18.24
CA SER A 248 -11.98 -7.14 18.97
C SER A 248 -12.06 -8.51 19.62
#